data_AF-B8BRR4-F1
#
_entry.id   AF-B8BRR4-F1
#
_cell.length_a   1.000
_cell.length_b   1.000
_cell.length_c   1.000
_cell.angle_alpha   90.00
_cell.angle_beta   90.00
_cell.angle_gamma   90.00
#
_symmetry.space_group_name_H-M   'P 1'
#
loop_
_entity.id
_entity.type
_entity.pdbx_description
1 polymer ?
#
loop_
_entity_poly.entity_id
_entity_poly.type
_entity_poly.pdbx_seq_one_letter_code
_entity_poly.pdbx_strand_id
1 'polypeptide(L)'
;MSSSSGVLASHRSKEDLMALAQDKHERALIPNCVSPNDIGVTYDMIGGLTDVKELLRQSITYPLKFPHLYSEGIAREAVKGVLLYGPPGTGKTMLAKAVATEGGASFLSVDASSVENKWLGESEKNAKAVFTLARRLAPCVIFIDEVDSLLSSREGSSDDSAHGTLTSVKTTMMSEWDGLNSGTNGKGDAGSDRVVVIGSTNRPFDLDEAVLRRFPRRILVDLPDLETRREILEVTLSENRLGSDVNLTMIAERLEGYTGSDLKEVCREAVVQISHEQARMLDRGELLDDSDDETDGFTGAGFQMLRPVTMKDFESAMRKLKRSVSETGRELQRVWEWNDEYGE
;
A
#
# COMPACT_ATOMS: atom_id res chain seq x y z
N MET A 1 10.89 39.21 3.60
CA MET A 1 10.55 38.59 2.31
C MET A 1 11.74 37.76 1.85
N SER A 2 11.77 36.47 2.16
CA SER A 2 12.82 35.55 1.72
C SER A 2 12.21 34.18 1.48
N SER A 3 11.79 34.00 0.23
CA SER A 3 11.95 32.80 -0.59
C SER A 3 11.81 31.44 0.12
N SER A 4 10.57 31.00 0.31
CA SER A 4 10.22 29.59 0.51
C SER A 4 10.22 28.87 -0.85
N SER A 5 11.40 28.46 -1.34
CA SER A 5 11.49 27.53 -2.46
C SER A 5 11.34 26.10 -1.94
N GLY A 6 10.09 25.69 -1.71
CA GLY A 6 9.77 24.27 -1.57
C GLY A 6 10.12 23.56 -2.87
N VAL A 7 11.01 22.58 -2.80
CA VAL A 7 11.32 21.71 -3.93
C VAL A 7 10.09 20.83 -4.15
N LEU A 8 9.15 21.32 -4.97
CA LEU A 8 8.10 20.51 -5.56
C LEU A 8 8.78 19.37 -6.32
N ALA A 9 8.47 18.12 -5.96
CA ALA A 9 8.94 16.96 -6.69
C ALA A 9 8.55 17.14 -8.16
N SER A 10 9.55 17.27 -9.04
CA SER A 10 9.33 17.45 -10.47
C SER A 10 8.58 16.24 -10.99
N HIS A 11 7.38 16.44 -11.56
CA HIS A 11 6.65 15.40 -12.25
C HIS A 11 7.55 14.76 -13.33
N ARG A 12 7.89 13.49 -13.17
CA ARG A 12 8.69 12.73 -14.16
C ARG A 12 7.73 11.93 -15.03
N SER A 13 7.75 12.21 -16.33
CA SER A 13 7.02 11.41 -17.32
C SER A 13 7.62 10.01 -17.44
N LYS A 14 6.89 9.06 -18.04
CA LYS A 14 7.44 7.73 -18.36
C LYS A 14 8.69 7.80 -19.24
N GLU A 15 8.77 8.80 -20.13
CA GLU A 15 9.94 9.01 -20.98
C GLU A 15 11.16 9.46 -20.15
N ASP A 16 10.95 10.33 -19.16
CA ASP A 16 12.00 10.74 -18.22
C ASP A 16 12.50 9.55 -17.39
N LEU A 17 11.58 8.67 -16.95
CA LEU A 17 11.93 7.44 -16.23
C LEU A 17 12.76 6.48 -17.12
N MET A 18 12.41 6.36 -18.40
CA MET A 18 13.18 5.55 -19.37
C MET A 18 14.57 6.12 -19.64
N ALA A 19 14.71 7.44 -19.68
CA ALA A 19 16.01 8.09 -19.85
C ALA A 19 16.92 7.92 -18.61
N LEU A 20 16.34 7.76 -17.42
CA LEU A 20 17.08 7.55 -16.17
C LEU A 20 17.68 6.15 -16.03
N ALA A 21 17.06 5.13 -16.64
CA ALA A 21 17.48 3.75 -16.53
C ALA A 21 18.73 3.43 -17.39
N GLN A 22 19.78 2.93 -16.76
CA GLN A 22 21.09 2.73 -17.38
C GLN A 22 21.24 1.40 -18.12
N ASP A 23 20.52 0.37 -17.68
CA ASP A 23 20.63 -0.97 -18.24
C ASP A 23 19.25 -1.62 -18.46
N LYS A 24 19.27 -2.83 -19.03
CA LYS A 24 18.05 -3.59 -19.32
C LYS A 24 17.28 -4.00 -18.06
N HIS A 25 17.95 -4.15 -16.92
CA HIS A 25 17.34 -4.58 -15.66
C HIS A 25 16.61 -3.41 -15.00
N GLU A 26 17.21 -2.22 -14.97
CA GLU A 26 16.52 -1.00 -14.51
C GLU A 26 15.32 -0.68 -15.41
N ARG A 27 15.45 -0.80 -16.73
CA ARG A 27 14.35 -0.57 -17.66
C ARG A 27 13.17 -1.52 -17.46
N ALA A 28 13.43 -2.76 -17.06
CA ALA A 28 12.39 -3.74 -16.77
C ALA A 28 11.54 -3.37 -15.55
N LEU A 29 12.07 -2.54 -14.63
CA LEU A 29 11.41 -2.11 -13.40
C LEU A 29 10.59 -0.81 -13.56
N ILE A 30 10.75 -0.08 -14.66
CA ILE A 30 10.01 1.17 -14.93
C ILE A 30 8.48 1.00 -14.86
N PRO A 31 7.87 -0.07 -15.39
CA PRO A 31 6.43 -0.29 -15.26
C PRO A 31 5.94 -0.35 -13.81
N ASN A 32 6.82 -0.70 -12.86
CA ASN A 32 6.53 -0.78 -11.44
C ASN A 32 6.82 0.52 -10.68
N CYS A 33 7.29 1.55 -11.39
CA CYS A 33 7.55 2.88 -10.84
C CYS A 33 6.34 3.78 -11.02
N VAL A 34 5.94 4.45 -9.95
CA VAL A 34 4.88 5.46 -9.97
C VAL A 34 5.43 6.78 -9.44
N SER A 35 5.25 7.85 -10.19
CA SER A 35 5.62 9.20 -9.78
C SER A 35 4.72 9.67 -8.63
N PRO A 36 5.20 10.52 -7.69
CA PRO A 36 4.44 10.92 -6.51
C PRO A 36 3.02 11.43 -6.80
N ASN A 37 2.86 12.19 -7.89
CA ASN A 37 1.58 12.78 -8.29
C ASN A 37 0.59 11.77 -8.89
N ASP A 38 1.08 10.60 -9.34
CA ASP A 38 0.29 9.57 -10.02
C ASP A 38 -0.12 8.41 -9.08
N ILE A 39 0.38 8.39 -7.84
CA ILE A 39 0.06 7.33 -6.87
C ILE A 39 -1.42 7.39 -6.49
N GLY A 40 -1.95 8.59 -6.27
CA GLY A 40 -3.37 8.82 -6.03
C GLY A 40 -3.93 8.26 -4.72
N VAL A 41 -3.09 8.04 -3.70
CA VAL A 41 -3.51 7.58 -2.36
C VAL A 41 -2.90 8.47 -1.29
N THR A 42 -3.71 9.07 -0.43
CA THR A 42 -3.26 9.89 0.72
C THR A 42 -3.68 9.24 2.05
N TYR A 43 -3.22 9.78 3.18
CA TYR A 43 -3.63 9.24 4.49
C TYR A 43 -5.12 9.42 4.77
N ASP A 44 -5.75 10.45 4.19
CA ASP A 44 -7.17 10.75 4.36
C ASP A 44 -8.07 9.73 3.64
N MET A 45 -7.52 9.02 2.65
CA MET A 45 -8.19 7.94 1.94
C MET A 45 -8.13 6.59 2.68
N ILE A 46 -7.58 6.57 3.89
CA ILE A 46 -7.46 5.38 4.74
C ILE A 46 -8.29 5.64 5.99
N GLY A 47 -9.28 4.80 6.31
CA GLY A 47 -10.02 4.93 7.57
C GLY A 47 -9.22 4.40 8.77
N GLY A 48 -9.29 5.08 9.91
CA GLY A 48 -8.64 4.72 11.17
C GLY A 48 -7.12 4.67 11.10
N LEU A 49 -6.53 3.71 11.85
CA LEU A 49 -5.08 3.50 11.94
C LEU A 49 -4.29 4.76 12.35
N THR A 50 -4.87 5.58 13.21
CA THR A 50 -4.32 6.89 13.60
C THR A 50 -2.89 6.80 14.11
N ASP A 51 -2.62 5.87 15.02
CA ASP A 51 -1.30 5.68 15.61
C ASP A 51 -0.28 5.15 14.58
N VAL A 52 -0.70 4.19 13.75
CA VAL A 52 0.12 3.65 12.65
C VAL A 52 0.49 4.74 11.65
N LYS A 53 -0.47 5.57 11.25
CA LYS A 53 -0.24 6.71 10.35
C LYS A 53 0.74 7.69 10.97
N GLU A 54 0.60 8.00 12.26
CA GLU A 54 1.49 8.94 12.94
C GLU A 54 2.91 8.40 13.07
N LEU A 55 3.05 7.12 13.43
CA LEU A 55 4.35 6.45 13.46
C LEU A 55 5.04 6.45 12.09
N LEU A 56 4.28 6.18 11.01
CA LEU A 56 4.79 6.27 9.65
C LEU A 56 5.15 7.70 9.24
N ARG A 57 4.36 8.70 9.69
CA ARG A 57 4.67 10.12 9.44
C ARG A 57 6.01 10.50 10.05
N GLN A 58 6.20 10.19 11.32
CA GLN A 58 7.40 10.52 12.06
C GLN A 58 8.63 9.75 11.56
N SER A 59 8.44 8.47 11.20
CA SER A 59 9.55 7.58 10.82
C SER A 59 9.97 7.74 9.36
N ILE A 60 9.05 8.06 8.44
CA ILE A 60 9.32 8.06 7.00
C ILE A 60 8.89 9.37 6.33
N THR A 61 7.63 9.76 6.47
CA THR A 61 7.05 10.86 5.68
C THR A 61 7.73 12.20 5.96
N TYR A 62 7.96 12.54 7.23
CA TYR A 62 8.63 13.79 7.61
C TYR A 62 10.11 13.80 7.20
N PRO A 63 10.92 12.75 7.40
CA PRO A 63 12.27 12.68 6.84
C PRO A 63 12.33 12.88 5.32
N LEU A 64 11.37 12.32 4.56
CA LEU A 64 11.32 12.48 3.10
C LEU A 64 10.93 13.91 2.68
N LYS A 65 9.94 14.49 3.36
CA LYS A 65 9.34 15.80 3.07
C LYS A 65 10.19 16.98 3.56
N PHE A 66 10.83 16.83 4.73
CA PHE A 66 11.59 17.87 5.41
C PHE A 66 13.04 17.43 5.72
N PRO A 67 13.84 17.02 4.72
CA PRO A 67 15.15 16.41 4.95
C PRO A 67 16.13 17.30 5.74
N HIS A 68 15.98 18.62 5.66
CA HIS A 68 16.80 19.60 6.39
C HIS A 68 16.62 19.53 7.92
N LEU A 69 15.52 18.98 8.43
CA LEU A 69 15.30 18.78 9.88
C LEU A 69 15.98 17.51 10.41
N TYR A 70 16.38 16.60 9.51
CA TYR A 70 16.91 15.28 9.83
C TYR A 70 18.36 15.11 9.37
N SER A 71 19.07 16.19 9.06
CA SER A 71 20.42 16.13 8.46
C SER A 71 21.57 16.09 9.47
N GLU A 72 21.31 16.19 10.78
CA GLU A 72 22.32 16.34 11.82
C GLU A 72 22.25 15.26 12.90
N GLY A 73 23.42 14.91 13.45
CA GLY A 73 23.55 13.94 14.54
C GLY A 73 22.93 12.59 14.22
N ILE A 74 22.38 11.94 15.25
CA ILE A 74 21.73 10.63 15.13
C ILE A 74 20.45 10.69 14.28
N ALA A 75 19.84 11.86 14.10
CA ALA A 75 18.67 12.02 13.24
C ALA A 75 18.98 11.78 11.75
N ARG A 76 20.27 11.85 11.35
CA ARG A 76 20.74 11.45 10.02
C ARG A 76 20.59 9.95 9.78
N GLU A 77 20.60 9.15 10.83
CA GLU A 77 20.34 7.70 10.78
C GLU A 77 18.83 7.43 10.71
N ALA A 78 18.12 8.17 9.86
CA ALA A 78 16.68 8.02 9.67
C ALA A 78 16.33 6.58 9.27
N VAL A 79 15.17 6.11 9.75
CA VAL A 79 14.69 4.73 9.53
C VAL A 79 14.68 4.42 8.03
N LYS A 80 15.51 3.47 7.61
CA LYS A 80 15.60 3.01 6.21
C LYS A 80 14.74 1.79 5.91
N GLY A 81 14.07 1.24 6.93
CA GLY A 81 13.30 0.02 6.84
C GLY A 81 12.10 0.01 7.78
N VAL A 82 10.92 -0.19 7.21
CA VAL A 82 9.68 -0.43 7.98
C VAL A 82 9.00 -1.70 7.47
N LEU A 83 8.67 -2.62 8.37
CA LEU A 83 7.87 -3.79 8.07
C LEU A 83 6.43 -3.54 8.48
N LEU A 84 5.51 -3.57 7.51
CA LEU A 84 4.07 -3.62 7.75
C LEU A 84 3.63 -5.08 7.73
N TYR A 85 3.07 -5.59 8.81
CA TYR A 85 2.63 -6.98 8.86
C TYR A 85 1.23 -7.08 9.46
N GLY A 86 0.54 -8.18 9.19
CA GLY A 86 -0.82 -8.38 9.68
C GLY A 86 -1.67 -9.16 8.69
N PRO A 87 -2.96 -9.36 8.99
CA PRO A 87 -3.87 -10.12 8.13
C PRO A 87 -3.95 -9.57 6.70
N PRO A 88 -4.24 -10.39 5.69
CA PRO A 88 -4.47 -9.89 4.34
C PRO A 88 -5.66 -8.93 4.32
N GLY A 89 -5.61 -7.92 3.45
CA GLY A 89 -6.73 -7.00 3.23
C GLY A 89 -6.90 -5.87 4.27
N THR A 90 -5.94 -5.67 5.17
CA THR A 90 -5.96 -4.60 6.20
C THR A 90 -5.34 -3.25 5.76
N GLY A 91 -4.96 -3.11 4.48
CA GLY A 91 -4.53 -1.82 3.92
C GLY A 91 -3.03 -1.52 3.95
N LYS A 92 -2.17 -2.52 4.20
CA LYS A 92 -0.69 -2.38 4.19
C LYS A 92 -0.15 -1.69 2.92
N THR A 93 -0.56 -2.15 1.74
CA THR A 93 -0.15 -1.56 0.45
C THR A 93 -0.68 -0.13 0.27
N MET A 94 -1.89 0.17 0.78
CA MET A 94 -2.44 1.53 0.75
C MET A 94 -1.66 2.48 1.67
N LEU A 95 -1.26 2.03 2.86
CA LEU A 95 -0.42 2.79 3.78
C LEU A 95 0.94 3.13 3.14
N ALA A 96 1.60 2.15 2.51
CA ALA A 96 2.88 2.37 1.84
C ALA A 96 2.76 3.40 0.70
N LYS A 97 1.68 3.33 -0.09
CA LYS A 97 1.38 4.32 -1.12
C LYS A 97 1.12 5.71 -0.53
N ALA A 98 0.33 5.81 0.53
CA ALA A 98 0.07 7.07 1.24
C ALA A 98 1.35 7.73 1.77
N VAL A 99 2.26 6.94 2.36
CA VAL A 99 3.59 7.42 2.79
C VAL A 99 4.35 8.06 1.63
N ALA A 100 4.38 7.40 0.48
CA ALA A 100 5.09 7.90 -0.70
C ALA A 100 4.45 9.18 -1.26
N THR A 101 3.13 9.23 -1.40
CA THR A 101 2.39 10.43 -1.84
C THR A 101 2.67 11.62 -0.92
N GLU A 102 2.51 11.44 0.39
CA GLU A 102 2.61 12.50 1.39
C GLU A 102 4.05 12.98 1.61
N GLY A 103 5.01 12.07 1.42
CA GLY A 103 6.44 12.32 1.44
C GLY A 103 6.99 12.91 0.14
N GLY A 104 6.17 12.98 -0.92
CA GLY A 104 6.59 13.45 -2.24
C GLY A 104 7.67 12.56 -2.87
N ALA A 105 7.58 11.25 -2.66
CA ALA A 105 8.57 10.26 -3.09
C ALA A 105 8.03 9.36 -4.20
N SER A 106 8.89 8.99 -5.15
CA SER A 106 8.58 7.97 -6.15
C SER A 106 8.32 6.63 -5.47
N PHE A 107 7.32 5.89 -5.95
CA PHE A 107 6.98 4.57 -5.41
C PHE A 107 7.47 3.49 -6.38
N LEU A 108 8.39 2.64 -5.95
CA LEU A 108 8.89 1.50 -6.71
C LEU A 108 8.35 0.21 -6.09
N SER A 109 7.40 -0.44 -6.76
CA SER A 109 6.84 -1.71 -6.32
C SER A 109 7.75 -2.88 -6.73
N VAL A 110 8.01 -3.79 -5.80
CA VAL A 110 8.84 -4.98 -6.00
C VAL A 110 8.08 -6.18 -5.44
N ASP A 111 7.83 -7.16 -6.31
CA ASP A 111 7.29 -8.47 -5.95
C ASP A 111 8.29 -9.57 -6.35
N ALA A 112 8.02 -10.83 -5.97
CA ALA A 112 8.87 -11.95 -6.33
C ALA A 112 9.09 -12.05 -7.84
N SER A 113 8.04 -11.82 -8.63
CA SER A 113 8.10 -11.94 -10.09
C SER A 113 8.97 -10.87 -10.76
N SER A 114 9.12 -9.71 -10.12
CA SER A 114 9.92 -8.58 -10.59
C SER A 114 11.43 -8.86 -10.48
N VAL A 115 11.81 -9.82 -9.64
CA VAL A 115 13.21 -10.15 -9.33
C VAL A 115 13.57 -11.53 -9.87
N GLU A 116 12.66 -12.50 -9.78
CA GLU A 116 12.87 -13.88 -10.19
C GLU A 116 12.77 -14.06 -11.71
N ASN A 117 13.93 -14.16 -12.37
CA ASN A 117 14.03 -14.73 -13.72
C ASN A 117 14.54 -16.17 -13.64
N LYS A 118 14.05 -17.05 -14.52
CA LYS A 118 14.45 -18.47 -14.60
C LYS A 118 15.93 -18.72 -14.96
N TRP A 119 16.72 -17.66 -15.16
CA TRP A 119 18.13 -17.73 -15.57
C TRP A 119 19.03 -17.29 -14.42
N LEU A 120 19.93 -18.18 -13.96
CA LEU A 120 20.91 -17.90 -12.91
C LEU A 120 21.76 -16.65 -13.27
N GLY A 121 21.91 -15.73 -12.32
CA GLY A 121 22.67 -14.48 -12.46
C GLY A 121 21.90 -13.28 -13.01
N GLU A 122 20.77 -13.47 -13.70
CA GLU A 122 19.89 -12.35 -14.07
C GLU A 122 19.08 -11.85 -12.86
N SER A 123 18.72 -12.74 -11.93
CA SER A 123 17.98 -12.38 -10.71
C SER A 123 18.82 -11.53 -9.73
N GLU A 124 20.13 -11.77 -9.62
CA GLU A 124 21.03 -10.92 -8.81
C GLU A 124 21.16 -9.52 -9.40
N LYS A 125 21.28 -9.42 -10.73
CA LYS A 125 21.30 -8.11 -11.42
C LYS A 125 19.98 -7.38 -11.27
N ASN A 126 18.84 -8.09 -11.32
CA ASN A 126 17.53 -7.50 -11.04
C ASN A 126 17.44 -6.98 -9.60
N ALA A 127 17.90 -7.77 -8.62
CA ALA A 127 17.94 -7.36 -7.21
C ALA A 127 18.78 -6.09 -7.02
N LYS A 128 19.94 -6.02 -7.68
CA LYS A 128 20.78 -4.81 -7.69
C LYS A 128 20.11 -3.62 -8.39
N ALA A 129 19.45 -3.87 -9.52
CA ALA A 129 18.77 -2.86 -10.31
C ALA A 129 17.65 -2.15 -9.53
N VAL A 130 16.97 -2.85 -8.62
CA VAL A 130 15.97 -2.25 -7.71
C VAL A 130 16.59 -1.09 -6.93
N PHE A 131 17.73 -1.31 -6.28
CA PHE A 131 18.37 -0.30 -5.44
C PHE A 131 19.10 0.77 -6.25
N THR A 132 19.73 0.42 -7.38
CA THR A 132 20.37 1.43 -8.24
C THR A 132 19.34 2.37 -8.88
N LEU A 133 18.22 1.83 -9.35
CA LEU A 133 17.12 2.64 -9.88
C LEU A 133 16.49 3.51 -8.78
N ALA A 134 16.21 2.95 -7.60
CA ALA A 134 15.65 3.71 -6.48
C ALA A 134 16.53 4.92 -6.08
N ARG A 135 17.85 4.76 -6.07
CA ARG A 135 18.80 5.87 -5.82
C ARG A 135 18.70 6.98 -6.87
N ARG A 136 18.42 6.65 -8.14
CA ARG A 136 18.17 7.63 -9.22
C ARG A 136 16.79 8.26 -9.14
N LEU A 137 15.82 7.53 -8.59
CA LEU A 137 14.46 7.99 -8.34
C LEU A 137 14.33 8.86 -7.08
N ALA A 138 15.37 8.93 -6.24
CA ALA A 138 15.35 9.63 -4.96
C ALA A 138 14.71 11.04 -5.05
N PRO A 139 13.81 11.42 -4.11
CA PRO A 139 13.31 10.60 -3.00
C PRO A 139 12.44 9.42 -3.46
N CYS A 140 12.67 8.22 -2.91
CA CYS A 140 11.99 7.01 -3.36
C CYS A 140 11.65 6.08 -2.19
N VAL A 141 10.44 5.52 -2.24
CA VAL A 141 9.99 4.41 -1.40
C VAL A 141 10.03 3.14 -2.24
N ILE A 142 10.89 2.19 -1.84
CA ILE A 142 10.87 0.82 -2.36
C ILE A 142 9.84 0.06 -1.55
N PHE A 143 8.78 -0.42 -2.19
CA PHE A 143 7.78 -1.26 -1.54
C PHE A 143 7.96 -2.71 -1.97
N ILE A 144 8.34 -3.57 -1.02
CA ILE A 144 8.48 -5.00 -1.26
C ILE A 144 7.23 -5.69 -0.73
N ASP A 145 6.35 -6.13 -1.62
CA ASP A 145 5.15 -6.87 -1.21
C ASP A 145 5.46 -8.34 -1.01
N GLU A 146 4.75 -8.96 -0.06
CA GLU A 146 4.98 -10.36 0.35
C GLU A 146 6.46 -10.66 0.57
N VAL A 147 7.14 -9.91 1.45
CA VAL A 147 8.59 -10.06 1.71
C VAL A 147 8.99 -11.49 2.08
N ASP A 148 8.08 -12.27 2.65
CA ASP A 148 8.27 -13.69 2.94
C ASP A 148 8.45 -14.54 1.67
N SER A 149 7.83 -14.16 0.55
CA SER A 149 8.04 -14.85 -0.73
C SER A 149 9.48 -14.70 -1.25
N LEU A 150 10.07 -13.52 -1.08
CA LEU A 150 11.40 -13.15 -1.56
C LEU A 150 12.52 -13.47 -0.57
N LEU A 151 12.24 -13.37 0.73
CA LEU A 151 13.26 -13.35 1.78
C LEU A 151 13.06 -14.41 2.87
N SER A 152 12.14 -15.36 2.70
CA SER A 152 11.88 -16.44 3.69
C SER A 152 13.10 -17.30 4.00
N SER A 153 13.12 -17.83 5.22
CA SER A 153 14.00 -18.93 5.62
C SER A 153 13.48 -20.25 5.05
N ARG A 154 13.74 -20.54 3.78
CA ARG A 154 13.42 -21.88 3.22
C ARG A 154 14.45 -22.91 3.65
N GLU A 155 14.52 -23.25 4.94
CA GLU A 155 15.22 -24.45 5.38
C GLU A 155 14.40 -25.69 4.97
N GLY A 156 14.64 -26.27 3.78
CA GLY A 156 14.16 -27.64 3.50
C GLY A 156 13.61 -27.99 2.11
N SER A 157 13.72 -27.15 1.07
CA SER A 157 13.37 -27.62 -0.29
C SER A 157 14.55 -28.35 -0.93
N SER A 158 14.40 -29.65 -1.18
CA SER A 158 15.37 -30.60 -1.74
C SER A 158 15.73 -30.39 -3.22
N ASP A 159 15.64 -29.15 -3.72
CA ASP A 159 15.98 -28.80 -5.11
C ASP A 159 17.14 -27.78 -5.10
N ASP A 160 18.37 -28.32 -5.16
CA ASP A 160 19.63 -27.60 -4.93
C ASP A 160 19.83 -26.37 -5.85
N SER A 161 19.20 -26.35 -7.03
CA SER A 161 19.42 -25.30 -8.05
C SER A 161 18.57 -24.04 -7.84
N ALA A 162 17.28 -24.21 -7.51
CA ALA A 162 16.37 -23.10 -7.22
C ALA A 162 16.70 -22.45 -5.86
N HIS A 163 17.12 -23.26 -4.89
CA HIS A 163 17.47 -22.80 -3.56
C HIS A 163 18.72 -21.91 -3.55
N GLY A 164 19.74 -22.24 -4.35
CA GLY A 164 20.93 -21.41 -4.53
C GLY A 164 20.62 -20.03 -5.12
N THR A 165 19.70 -19.96 -6.10
CA THR A 165 19.33 -18.70 -6.77
C THR A 165 18.61 -17.74 -5.81
N LEU A 166 17.64 -18.22 -5.03
CA LEU A 166 16.90 -17.40 -4.07
C LEU A 166 17.82 -16.89 -2.94
N THR A 167 18.75 -17.74 -2.48
CA THR A 167 19.74 -17.36 -1.45
C THR A 167 20.68 -16.26 -1.95
N SER A 168 21.14 -16.33 -3.20
CA SER A 168 21.97 -15.28 -3.79
C SER A 168 21.21 -13.97 -4.01
N VAL A 169 19.95 -14.03 -4.44
CA VAL A 169 19.08 -12.85 -4.58
C VAL A 169 18.89 -12.16 -3.24
N LYS A 170 18.54 -12.92 -2.19
CA LYS A 170 18.41 -12.42 -0.83
C LYS A 170 19.70 -11.77 -0.33
N THR A 171 20.84 -12.42 -0.54
CA THR A 171 22.16 -11.88 -0.17
C THR A 171 22.45 -10.57 -0.90
N THR A 172 22.11 -10.49 -2.19
CA THR A 172 22.29 -9.29 -3.00
C THR A 172 21.39 -8.15 -2.52
N MET A 173 20.10 -8.42 -2.27
CA MET A 173 19.17 -7.43 -1.72
C MET A 173 19.64 -6.90 -0.37
N MET A 174 20.10 -7.78 0.53
CA MET A 174 20.63 -7.37 1.83
C MET A 174 21.87 -6.49 1.70
N SER A 175 22.81 -6.87 0.84
CA SER A 175 24.03 -6.10 0.57
C SER A 175 23.72 -4.71 0.01
N GLU A 176 22.80 -4.62 -0.95
CA GLU A 176 22.41 -3.34 -1.55
C GLU A 176 21.63 -2.44 -0.59
N TRP A 177 20.80 -3.03 0.28
CA TRP A 177 20.10 -2.31 1.34
C TRP A 177 21.07 -1.76 2.39
N ASP A 178 22.06 -2.54 2.84
CA ASP A 178 23.12 -2.05 3.73
C ASP A 178 23.93 -0.92 3.06
N GLY A 179 24.04 -0.95 1.73
CA GLY A 179 24.59 0.13 0.91
C GLY A 179 23.82 1.45 1.00
N LEU A 180 22.50 1.43 1.27
CA LEU A 180 21.72 2.66 1.52
C LEU A 180 22.14 3.35 2.82
N ASN A 181 22.55 2.57 3.83
CA ASN A 181 22.99 3.11 5.13
C ASN A 181 24.39 3.73 5.05
N SER A 182 25.21 3.32 4.07
CA SER A 182 26.60 3.75 3.92
C SER A 182 26.76 5.20 3.43
N GLY A 183 25.69 5.82 2.92
CA GLY A 183 25.70 7.22 2.45
C GLY A 183 25.71 8.27 3.57
N THR A 184 25.26 7.89 4.76
CA THR A 184 25.14 8.74 5.96
C THR A 184 26.48 9.33 6.45
N ASN A 185 27.60 8.71 6.06
CA ASN A 185 28.97 9.09 6.44
C ASN A 185 29.65 10.10 5.48
N GLY A 186 28.90 10.77 4.60
CA GLY A 186 29.43 11.82 3.71
C GLY A 186 30.29 11.33 2.55
N LYS A 187 30.28 10.01 2.28
CA LYS A 187 30.93 9.36 1.13
C LYS A 187 29.95 8.60 0.23
N GLY A 188 28.64 8.78 0.41
CA GLY A 188 27.60 8.17 -0.42
C GLY A 188 27.24 8.98 -1.65
N ASP A 189 26.65 8.29 -2.63
CA ASP A 189 25.94 8.91 -3.74
C ASP A 189 24.76 9.76 -3.19
N ALA A 190 24.56 10.96 -3.73
CA ALA A 190 23.66 11.99 -3.18
C ALA A 190 22.18 11.55 -3.08
N GLY A 191 21.81 10.45 -3.75
CA GLY A 191 20.46 9.87 -3.71
C GLY A 191 20.22 8.84 -2.60
N SER A 192 21.26 8.21 -2.03
CA SER A 192 21.10 7.08 -1.08
C SER A 192 20.39 7.47 0.21
N ASP A 193 20.62 8.70 0.70
CA ASP A 193 20.05 9.17 1.95
C ASP A 193 18.54 9.43 1.89
N ARG A 194 17.92 9.35 0.70
CA ARG A 194 16.48 9.60 0.49
C ARG A 194 15.73 8.40 -0.10
N VAL A 195 16.29 7.21 0.05
CA VAL A 195 15.61 5.94 -0.26
C VAL A 195 15.20 5.26 1.04
N VAL A 196 13.95 4.79 1.10
CA VAL A 196 13.40 4.02 2.23
C VAL A 196 12.78 2.73 1.71
N VAL A 197 12.94 1.64 2.44
CA VAL A 197 12.31 0.35 2.13
C VAL A 197 11.11 0.14 3.06
N ILE A 198 9.95 -0.15 2.47
CA ILE A 198 8.77 -0.62 3.19
C ILE A 198 8.49 -2.05 2.73
N GLY A 199 8.49 -3.00 3.65
CA GLY A 199 8.10 -4.38 3.37
C GLY A 199 6.68 -4.65 3.84
N SER A 200 5.93 -5.50 3.14
CA SER A 200 4.68 -6.06 3.65
C SER A 200 4.69 -7.58 3.70
N THR A 201 4.03 -8.15 4.71
CA THR A 201 3.83 -9.60 4.82
C THR A 201 2.57 -9.95 5.60
N ASN A 202 2.01 -11.11 5.31
CA ASN A 202 0.97 -11.73 6.14
C ASN A 202 1.53 -12.84 7.04
N ARG A 203 2.82 -13.17 6.90
CA ARG A 203 3.52 -14.27 7.57
C ARG A 203 4.87 -13.80 8.13
N PRO A 204 4.87 -12.90 9.13
CA PRO A 204 6.10 -12.34 9.67
C PRO A 204 7.00 -13.41 10.31
N PHE A 205 6.42 -14.52 10.78
CA PHE A 205 7.11 -15.67 11.36
C PHE A 205 7.92 -16.51 10.34
N ASP A 206 7.76 -16.27 9.03
CA ASP A 206 8.57 -16.94 7.97
C ASP A 206 9.85 -16.14 7.63
N LEU A 207 10.03 -14.97 8.24
CA LEU A 207 11.20 -14.11 8.06
C LEU A 207 12.32 -14.46 9.04
N ASP A 208 13.56 -14.48 8.55
CA ASP A 208 14.72 -14.72 9.40
C ASP A 208 15.25 -13.44 10.07
N GLU A 209 16.09 -13.62 11.09
CA GLU A 209 16.72 -12.50 11.81
C GLU A 209 17.47 -11.54 10.89
N ALA A 210 18.08 -12.05 9.83
CA ALA A 210 18.85 -11.22 8.92
C ALA A 210 17.93 -10.21 8.20
N VAL A 211 16.72 -10.62 7.78
CA VAL A 211 15.72 -9.70 7.22
C VAL A 211 15.19 -8.77 8.30
N LEU A 212 14.84 -9.31 9.47
CA LEU A 212 14.28 -8.54 10.58
C LEU A 212 15.21 -7.42 11.08
N ARG A 213 16.54 -7.60 10.99
CA ARG A 213 17.51 -6.55 11.33
C ARG A 213 17.47 -5.33 10.40
N ARG A 214 16.99 -5.48 9.17
CA ARG A 214 16.84 -4.37 8.21
C ARG A 214 15.49 -3.66 8.34
N PHE A 215 14.56 -4.24 9.09
CA PHE A 215 13.30 -3.62 9.47
C PHE A 215 13.30 -3.30 10.98
N PRO A 216 13.98 -2.21 11.40
CA PRO A 216 14.02 -1.81 12.80
C PRO A 216 12.66 -1.37 13.35
N ARG A 217 11.75 -0.90 12.48
CA ARG A 217 10.35 -0.60 12.80
C ARG A 217 9.46 -1.71 12.25
N ARG A 218 8.63 -2.31 13.09
CA ARG A 218 7.74 -3.42 12.71
C ARG A 218 6.36 -3.10 13.24
N ILE A 219 5.44 -2.79 12.34
CA ILE A 219 4.13 -2.24 12.67
C ILE A 219 3.05 -3.25 12.28
N LEU A 220 2.28 -3.67 13.27
CA LEU A 220 1.09 -4.49 13.06
C LEU A 220 -0.03 -3.63 12.46
N VAL A 221 -0.60 -4.09 11.35
CA VAL A 221 -1.79 -3.55 10.70
C VAL A 221 -2.90 -4.58 10.82
N ASP A 222 -3.59 -4.54 11.96
CA ASP A 222 -4.56 -5.55 12.37
C ASP A 222 -5.96 -5.35 11.76
N LEU A 223 -6.89 -6.25 12.10
CA LEU A 223 -8.30 -6.12 11.83
C LEU A 223 -8.85 -4.80 12.43
N PRO A 224 -9.75 -4.10 11.71
CA PRO A 224 -10.29 -2.84 12.16
C PRO A 224 -11.26 -3.03 13.35
N ASP A 225 -11.09 -2.19 14.37
CA ASP A 225 -12.06 -2.04 15.45
C ASP A 225 -13.34 -1.31 14.99
N LEU A 226 -14.32 -1.13 15.88
CA LEU A 226 -15.60 -0.53 15.51
C LEU A 226 -15.46 0.88 14.91
N GLU A 227 -14.61 1.71 15.51
CA GLU A 227 -14.38 3.09 15.05
C GLU A 227 -13.69 3.10 13.68
N THR A 228 -12.64 2.30 13.53
CA THR A 228 -11.92 2.13 12.26
C THR A 228 -12.84 1.59 11.17
N ARG A 229 -13.72 0.62 11.47
CA ARG A 229 -14.70 0.11 10.49
C ARG A 229 -15.63 1.23 10.01
N ARG A 230 -16.16 2.04 10.93
CA ARG A 230 -17.01 3.19 10.58
C ARG A 230 -16.27 4.18 9.68
N GLU A 231 -15.04 4.55 10.02
CA GLU A 231 -14.24 5.46 9.20
C GLU A 231 -13.92 4.88 7.82
N ILE A 232 -13.63 3.58 7.71
CA ILE A 232 -13.45 2.92 6.42
C ILE A 232 -14.72 3.02 5.57
N LEU A 233 -15.91 2.82 6.16
CA LEU A 233 -17.18 2.98 5.44
C LEU A 233 -17.38 4.43 4.99
N GLU A 234 -17.12 5.41 5.85
CA GLU A 234 -17.23 6.85 5.54
C GLU A 234 -16.34 7.25 4.36
N VAL A 235 -15.07 6.87 4.38
CA VAL A 235 -14.13 7.18 3.30
C VAL A 235 -14.49 6.44 2.02
N THR A 236 -14.86 5.16 2.11
CA THR A 236 -15.21 4.33 0.94
C THR A 236 -16.46 4.83 0.22
N LEU A 237 -17.44 5.37 0.96
CA LEU A 237 -18.73 5.83 0.44
C LEU A 237 -18.79 7.35 0.23
N SER A 238 -17.66 8.06 0.38
CA SER A 238 -17.61 9.53 0.34
C SER A 238 -18.14 10.15 -0.96
N GLU A 239 -18.06 9.43 -2.08
CA GLU A 239 -18.58 9.84 -3.39
C GLU A 239 -19.98 9.26 -3.72
N ASN A 240 -20.57 8.48 -2.81
CA ASN A 240 -21.85 7.81 -3.03
C ASN A 240 -23.01 8.59 -2.38
N ARG A 241 -24.15 8.62 -3.07
CA ARG A 241 -25.41 9.15 -2.51
C ARG A 241 -26.03 8.12 -1.57
N LEU A 242 -26.04 8.42 -0.28
CA LEU A 242 -26.67 7.57 0.75
C LEU A 242 -28.10 8.04 1.04
N GLY A 243 -29.01 7.09 1.24
CA GLY A 243 -30.36 7.33 1.71
C GLY A 243 -30.37 7.79 3.18
N SER A 244 -31.42 8.51 3.58
CA SER A 244 -31.56 9.02 4.95
C SER A 244 -31.69 7.92 6.01
N ASP A 245 -31.96 6.69 5.59
CA ASP A 245 -32.07 5.50 6.43
C ASP A 245 -30.71 4.82 6.70
N VAL A 246 -29.64 5.23 6.02
CA VAL A 246 -28.32 4.62 6.17
C VAL A 246 -27.63 5.09 7.44
N ASN A 247 -27.33 4.16 8.33
CA ASN A 247 -26.54 4.39 9.54
C ASN A 247 -25.23 3.59 9.48
N LEU A 248 -24.12 4.28 9.22
CA LEU A 248 -22.79 3.66 9.08
C LEU A 248 -22.29 3.00 10.37
N THR A 249 -22.67 3.53 11.54
CA THR A 249 -22.32 2.91 12.83
C THR A 249 -23.01 1.55 12.99
N MET A 250 -24.30 1.46 12.68
CA MET A 250 -25.03 0.18 12.74
C MET A 250 -24.49 -0.84 11.73
N ILE A 251 -24.04 -0.38 10.57
CA ILE A 251 -23.38 -1.23 9.57
C ILE A 251 -22.04 -1.73 10.13
N ALA A 252 -21.22 -0.85 10.71
CA ALA A 252 -19.93 -1.19 11.30
C ALA A 252 -20.04 -2.20 12.46
N GLU A 253 -21.08 -2.11 13.29
CA GLU A 253 -21.37 -3.09 14.36
C GLU A 253 -21.62 -4.50 13.81
N ARG A 254 -22.27 -4.61 12.65
CA ARG A 254 -22.59 -5.90 12.02
C ARG A 254 -21.44 -6.52 11.22
N LEU A 255 -20.35 -5.78 11.05
CA LEU A 255 -19.18 -6.17 10.25
C LEU A 255 -17.95 -6.50 11.13
N GLU A 256 -18.17 -6.95 12.36
CA GLU A 256 -17.09 -7.45 13.23
C GLU A 256 -16.31 -8.61 12.58
N GLY A 257 -14.98 -8.53 12.64
CA GLY A 257 -14.07 -9.51 12.04
C GLY A 257 -13.86 -9.37 10.53
N TYR A 258 -14.43 -8.34 9.90
CA TYR A 258 -14.21 -8.04 8.48
C TYR A 258 -12.91 -7.25 8.29
N THR A 259 -12.15 -7.58 7.26
CA THR A 259 -10.97 -6.78 6.84
C THR A 259 -11.40 -5.52 6.09
N GLY A 260 -10.51 -4.54 5.94
CA GLY A 260 -10.80 -3.35 5.11
C GLY A 260 -11.22 -3.70 3.67
N SER A 261 -10.65 -4.77 3.10
CA SER A 261 -11.05 -5.27 1.79
C SER A 261 -12.45 -5.88 1.79
N ASP A 262 -12.83 -6.61 2.83
CA ASP A 262 -14.20 -7.15 2.95
C ASP A 262 -15.22 -6.02 3.11
N LEU A 263 -14.92 -4.98 3.90
CA LEU A 263 -15.77 -3.80 4.06
C LEU A 263 -16.00 -3.07 2.73
N LYS A 264 -14.92 -2.90 1.95
CA LYS A 264 -14.98 -2.31 0.61
C LYS A 264 -15.85 -3.14 -0.32
N GLU A 265 -15.76 -4.47 -0.26
CA GLU A 265 -16.59 -5.35 -1.08
C GLU A 265 -18.08 -5.29 -0.67
N VAL A 266 -18.37 -5.17 0.63
CA VAL A 266 -19.74 -4.93 1.11
C VAL A 266 -20.30 -3.61 0.55
N CYS A 267 -19.52 -2.53 0.60
CA CYS A 267 -19.92 -1.25 0.01
C CYS A 267 -20.13 -1.36 -1.51
N ARG A 268 -19.21 -2.05 -2.20
CA ARG A 268 -19.28 -2.29 -3.64
C ARG A 268 -20.55 -3.04 -4.02
N GLU A 269 -20.84 -4.17 -3.38
CA GLU A 269 -22.06 -4.95 -3.62
C GLU A 269 -23.31 -4.13 -3.31
N ALA A 270 -23.28 -3.34 -2.22
CA ALA A 270 -24.38 -2.46 -1.86
C ALA A 270 -24.72 -1.45 -2.97
N VAL A 271 -23.70 -0.83 -3.57
CA VAL A 271 -23.84 0.17 -4.64
C VAL A 271 -24.16 -0.49 -6.00
N VAL A 272 -23.44 -1.54 -6.38
CA VAL A 272 -23.53 -2.16 -7.72
C VAL A 272 -24.91 -2.80 -7.95
N GLN A 273 -25.57 -3.30 -6.89
CA GLN A 273 -26.90 -3.87 -7.06
C GLN A 273 -27.95 -2.86 -7.56
N ILE A 274 -27.75 -1.56 -7.31
CA ILE A 274 -28.62 -0.48 -7.80
C ILE A 274 -28.47 -0.36 -9.31
N SER A 275 -27.24 -0.41 -9.82
CA SER A 275 -26.98 -0.44 -11.26
C SER A 275 -27.59 -1.67 -11.93
N HIS A 276 -27.54 -2.84 -11.27
CA HIS A 276 -28.18 -4.06 -11.77
C HIS A 276 -29.71 -3.98 -11.76
N GLU A 277 -30.32 -3.36 -10.74
CA GLU A 277 -31.75 -3.10 -10.69
C GLU A 277 -32.19 -2.21 -11.86
N GLN A 278 -31.49 -1.09 -12.07
CA GLN A 278 -31.76 -0.16 -13.17
C GLN A 278 -31.59 -0.83 -14.54
N ALA A 279 -30.50 -1.59 -14.72
CA ALA A 279 -30.26 -2.31 -15.97
C ALA A 279 -31.38 -3.32 -16.30
N ARG A 280 -31.93 -4.00 -15.28
CA ARG A 280 -33.07 -4.94 -15.47
C ARG A 280 -34.37 -4.23 -15.84
N MET A 281 -34.62 -3.03 -15.29
CA MET A 281 -35.79 -2.23 -15.67
C MET A 281 -35.70 -1.81 -17.14
N LEU A 282 -34.52 -1.31 -17.55
CA LEU A 282 -34.25 -0.93 -18.94
C LEU A 282 -34.38 -2.12 -19.90
N ASP A 283 -33.85 -3.29 -19.52
CA ASP A 283 -33.97 -4.54 -20.32
C ASP A 283 -35.43 -4.99 -20.50
N ARG A 284 -36.29 -4.73 -19.50
CA ARG A 284 -37.75 -5.00 -19.57
C ARG A 284 -38.56 -3.94 -20.32
N GLY A 285 -37.93 -2.85 -20.78
CA GLY A 285 -38.61 -1.74 -21.44
C GLY A 285 -39.44 -0.87 -20.50
N GLU A 286 -39.16 -0.90 -19.19
CA GLU A 286 -39.76 -0.01 -18.19
C GLU A 286 -39.09 1.38 -18.33
N LEU A 287 -39.81 2.36 -18.88
CA LEU A 287 -39.40 3.77 -18.87
C LEU A 287 -39.45 4.27 -17.42
N LEU A 288 -38.40 4.96 -16.94
CA LEU A 288 -38.51 5.67 -15.67
C LEU A 288 -39.39 6.90 -15.85
N ASP A 289 -40.24 7.19 -14.86
CA ASP A 289 -41.03 8.42 -14.80
C ASP A 289 -40.10 9.64 -14.80
N ASP A 290 -40.21 10.48 -15.85
CA ASP A 290 -39.66 11.84 -15.93
C ASP A 290 -40.46 12.79 -15.01
N SER A 291 -40.51 12.51 -13.71
CA SER A 291 -41.13 13.41 -12.74
C SER A 291 -40.08 14.13 -11.89
N ASP A 292 -39.81 15.36 -12.33
CA ASP A 292 -39.43 16.56 -11.58
C ASP A 292 -38.34 16.45 -10.50
N ASP A 293 -37.13 16.89 -10.86
CA ASP A 293 -36.38 17.77 -9.96
C ASP A 293 -35.58 18.80 -10.79
N GLU A 294 -36.15 19.99 -10.92
CA GLU A 294 -35.43 21.20 -11.35
C GLU A 294 -34.37 21.52 -10.29
N THR A 295 -33.14 21.02 -10.47
CA THR A 295 -31.97 21.60 -9.81
C THR A 295 -30.87 21.92 -10.82
N ASP A 296 -30.43 23.17 -10.72
CA ASP A 296 -29.61 23.93 -11.66
C ASP A 296 -28.30 23.26 -12.11
N GLY A 297 -28.06 23.33 -13.42
CA GLY A 297 -26.78 23.80 -13.96
C GLY A 297 -25.60 22.83 -14.09
N PHE A 298 -25.31 22.45 -15.35
CA PHE A 298 -24.05 21.85 -15.86
C PHE A 298 -23.84 20.37 -15.46
N THR A 299 -23.98 19.34 -16.30
CA THR A 299 -23.69 19.15 -17.73
C THR A 299 -24.39 17.88 -18.27
N GLY A 300 -24.94 17.95 -19.48
CA GLY A 300 -24.92 16.84 -20.45
C GLY A 300 -25.84 15.63 -20.23
N ALA A 301 -27.01 15.66 -20.87
CA ALA A 301 -27.76 14.53 -21.46
C ALA A 301 -27.76 13.16 -20.71
N GLY A 302 -28.87 12.86 -20.03
CA GLY A 302 -29.52 11.55 -20.13
C GLY A 302 -28.97 10.39 -19.30
N PHE A 303 -28.11 10.62 -18.31
CA PHE A 303 -27.94 9.62 -17.24
C PHE A 303 -29.04 9.83 -16.20
N GLN A 304 -30.07 8.98 -16.24
CA GLN A 304 -30.97 8.82 -15.10
C GLN A 304 -30.09 8.56 -13.86
N MET A 305 -30.13 9.49 -12.92
CA MET A 305 -29.29 9.44 -11.74
C MET A 305 -29.74 8.23 -10.91
N LEU A 306 -28.85 7.26 -10.70
CA LEU A 306 -29.13 6.09 -9.86
C LEU A 306 -29.73 6.56 -8.52
N ARG A 307 -30.74 5.82 -8.02
CA ARG A 307 -31.32 6.10 -6.69
C ARG A 307 -30.24 6.03 -5.60
N PRO A 308 -30.40 6.76 -4.48
CA PRO A 308 -29.50 6.61 -3.34
C PRO A 308 -29.42 5.17 -2.82
N VAL A 309 -28.27 4.82 -2.25
CA VAL A 309 -28.03 3.52 -1.58
C VAL A 309 -28.79 3.53 -0.26
N THR A 310 -29.59 2.51 0.00
CA THR A 310 -30.44 2.39 1.20
C THR A 310 -29.87 1.36 2.19
N MET A 311 -30.40 1.34 3.42
CA MET A 311 -30.01 0.34 4.40
C MET A 311 -30.32 -1.09 3.91
N LYS A 312 -31.42 -1.27 3.18
CA LYS A 312 -31.80 -2.57 2.57
C LYS A 312 -30.74 -3.11 1.61
N ASP A 313 -30.06 -2.22 0.88
CA ASP A 313 -28.99 -2.57 -0.04
C ASP A 313 -27.78 -3.14 0.72
N PHE A 314 -27.39 -2.50 1.84
CA PHE A 314 -26.36 -3.03 2.73
C PHE A 314 -26.76 -4.36 3.37
N GLU A 315 -28.01 -4.52 3.79
CA GLU A 315 -28.50 -5.79 4.33
C GLU A 315 -28.52 -6.93 3.31
N SER A 316 -28.75 -6.61 2.04
CA SER A 316 -28.60 -7.54 0.92
C SER A 316 -27.14 -7.94 0.74
N ALA A 317 -26.23 -6.97 0.72
CA ALA A 317 -24.79 -7.21 0.57
C ALA A 317 -24.22 -8.06 1.72
N MET A 318 -24.52 -7.71 2.97
CA MET A 318 -24.08 -8.43 4.18
C MET A 318 -24.61 -9.88 4.27
N ARG A 319 -25.71 -10.21 3.58
CA ARG A 319 -26.20 -11.60 3.51
C ARG A 319 -25.43 -12.45 2.51
N LYS A 320 -24.89 -11.83 1.46
CA LYS A 320 -24.14 -12.50 0.39
C LYS A 320 -22.68 -12.66 0.74
N LEU A 321 -22.08 -11.63 1.32
CA LEU A 321 -20.66 -11.56 1.62
C LEU A 321 -20.39 -12.02 3.04
N LYS A 322 -19.27 -12.72 3.23
CA LYS A 322 -18.77 -13.19 4.53
C LYS A 322 -17.35 -12.71 4.73
N ARG A 323 -16.93 -12.56 5.98
CA ARG A 323 -15.53 -12.27 6.35
C ARG A 323 -14.56 -13.26 5.69
N SER A 324 -13.44 -12.76 5.18
CA SER A 324 -12.40 -13.57 4.53
C SER A 324 -11.38 -14.14 5.51
N VAL A 325 -11.27 -13.56 6.72
CA VAL A 325 -10.35 -13.99 7.77
C VAL A 325 -11.13 -14.65 8.90
N SER A 326 -10.58 -15.77 9.41
CA SER A 326 -11.13 -16.46 10.58
C SER A 326 -10.43 -15.95 11.84
N GLU A 327 -11.18 -15.32 12.76
CA GLU A 327 -10.66 -14.87 14.06
C GLU A 327 -10.08 -16.01 14.91
N THR A 328 -10.65 -17.21 14.81
CA THR A 328 -10.13 -18.42 15.48
C THR A 328 -9.09 -19.16 14.64
N GLY A 329 -8.58 -18.52 13.58
CA GLY A 329 -7.58 -19.10 12.69
C GLY A 329 -6.21 -19.13 13.35
N ARG A 330 -5.53 -20.29 13.28
CA ARG A 330 -4.16 -20.43 13.82
C ARG A 330 -3.19 -19.38 13.27
N GLU A 331 -3.36 -18.97 12.03
CA GLU A 331 -2.48 -17.99 11.39
C GLU A 331 -2.61 -16.59 12.01
N LEU A 332 -3.82 -16.15 12.37
CA LEU A 332 -4.03 -14.85 13.02
C LEU A 332 -3.42 -14.85 14.42
N GLN A 333 -3.63 -15.93 15.17
CA GLN A 333 -3.03 -16.10 16.49
C GLN A 333 -1.49 -16.03 16.42
N ARG A 334 -0.87 -16.69 15.43
CA ARG A 334 0.58 -16.63 15.23
C ARG A 334 1.08 -15.22 14.93
N VAL A 335 0.29 -14.40 14.22
CA VAL A 335 0.63 -12.99 13.98
C VAL A 335 0.63 -12.19 15.27
N TRP A 336 -0.35 -12.39 16.15
CA TRP A 336 -0.40 -11.71 17.44
C TRP A 336 0.70 -12.17 18.40
N GLU A 337 0.94 -13.48 18.50
CA GLU A 337 2.07 -14.02 19.28
C GLU A 337 3.42 -13.46 18.78
N TRP A 338 3.59 -13.33 17.47
CA TRP A 338 4.77 -12.72 16.88
C TRP A 338 4.85 -11.21 17.18
N ASN A 339 3.73 -10.49 17.17
CA ASN A 339 3.67 -9.08 17.53
C ASN A 339 4.10 -8.84 18.97
N ASP A 340 3.69 -9.69 19.91
CA ASP A 340 4.07 -9.56 21.32
C ASP A 340 5.58 -9.71 21.54
N GLU A 341 6.27 -10.45 20.67
CA GLU A 341 7.72 -10.68 20.74
C GLU A 341 8.54 -9.65 19.95
N TYR A 342 8.07 -9.26 18.75
CA TYR A 342 8.86 -8.49 17.78
C TYR A 342 8.23 -7.19 17.30
N GLY A 343 6.96 -6.93 17.63
CA GLY A 343 6.22 -5.75 17.23
C GLY A 343 6.62 -4.49 18.01
N GLU A 344 6.20 -3.35 17.49
CA GLU A 344 6.31 -2.04 18.14
C GLU A 344 4.95 -1.53 18.63
#